data_AF-A0A1G6AVD1-F1
#
_entry.id   AF-A0A1G6AVD1-F1
#
_cell.length_a   1.000
_cell.length_b   1.000
_cell.length_c   1.000
_cell.angle_alpha   90.00
_cell.angle_beta   90.00
_cell.angle_gamma   90.00
#
_symmetry.space_group_name_H-M   'P 1'
#
loop_
_entity.id
_entity.type
_entity.pdbx_description
1 polymer ?
#
loop_
_entity_poly.entity_id
_entity_poly.type
_entity_poly.pdbx_seq_one_letter_code
_entity_poly.pdbx_strand_id
1 'polypeptide(L)'
;MQKFFFPLLMGTLILAGCSQAVSSSLLRMADQDLSFAQLMRHPQAHRGKVVVLGGVVVLADERENGTLLTIEQTGMGNSRPGNLEASAGRFLAFDDGSSAPSRFVHGTKVTVAGRVEGEEQRYPYLVVLEIHRWEERPEARFDPTPEEPLNFRDGYGRRMPRLFPERNYPFNP
;
A
#
# COMPACT_ATOMS: atom_id res chain seq x y z
N MET A 1 15.20 -52.81 -27.65
CA MET A 1 13.92 -52.16 -28.01
C MET A 1 12.80 -52.81 -27.21
N GLN A 2 12.23 -52.13 -26.22
CA GLN A 2 10.77 -52.00 -26.05
C GLN A 2 10.47 -51.12 -24.83
N LYS A 3 9.66 -50.10 -25.10
CA LYS A 3 9.28 -49.03 -24.19
C LYS A 3 8.03 -49.50 -23.43
N PHE A 4 8.11 -49.66 -22.12
CA PHE A 4 6.91 -49.74 -21.29
C PHE A 4 6.54 -48.33 -20.83
N PHE A 5 5.57 -47.79 -21.56
CA PHE A 5 4.78 -46.62 -21.26
C PHE A 5 4.05 -46.88 -19.93
N PHE A 6 4.45 -46.21 -18.84
CA PHE A 6 3.64 -46.12 -17.63
C PHE A 6 3.13 -44.68 -17.52
N PRO A 7 1.83 -44.44 -17.79
CA PRO A 7 1.27 -43.11 -17.84
C PRO A 7 0.98 -42.60 -16.42
N LEU A 8 0.98 -41.27 -16.29
CA LEU A 8 0.06 -40.51 -15.44
C LEU A 8 0.11 -40.81 -13.93
N LEU A 9 0.93 -40.05 -13.21
CA LEU A 9 0.60 -39.64 -11.83
C LEU A 9 0.99 -38.15 -11.70
N MET A 10 0.09 -37.28 -12.14
CA MET A 10 -0.87 -36.57 -11.28
C MET A 10 -0.17 -35.43 -10.54
N GLY A 11 -0.43 -34.22 -11.05
CA GLY A 11 0.25 -32.98 -10.74
C GLY A 11 0.46 -32.74 -9.25
N THR A 12 1.70 -32.39 -8.91
CA THR A 12 2.02 -31.77 -7.64
C THR A 12 1.45 -30.37 -7.64
N LEU A 13 0.29 -30.26 -6.98
CA LEU A 13 -0.33 -29.09 -6.36
C LEU A 13 0.55 -27.83 -6.41
N ILE A 14 0.15 -26.89 -7.26
CA ILE A 14 0.62 -25.50 -7.20
C ILE A 14 0.06 -24.95 -5.89
N LEU A 15 0.89 -24.83 -4.85
CA LEU A 15 0.52 -24.05 -3.67
C LEU A 15 0.42 -22.59 -4.11
N ALA A 16 -0.82 -22.16 -4.40
CA ALA A 16 -1.16 -20.76 -4.47
C ALA A 16 -0.94 -20.16 -3.08
N GLY A 17 0.24 -19.58 -2.86
CA GLY A 17 0.46 -18.67 -1.73
C GLY A 17 -0.42 -17.46 -1.94
N CYS A 18 -1.59 -17.43 -1.29
CA CYS A 18 -2.31 -16.18 -1.10
C CYS A 18 -1.38 -15.26 -0.29
N SER A 19 -0.81 -14.26 -0.95
CA SER A 19 -0.10 -13.15 -0.31
C SER A 19 -1.09 -12.41 0.58
N GLN A 20 -1.19 -12.85 1.83
CA GLN A 20 -2.05 -12.25 2.84
C GLN A 20 -1.24 -11.16 3.53
N ALA A 21 -1.78 -9.95 3.58
CA ALA A 21 -1.06 -8.78 4.09
C ALA A 21 -0.62 -8.95 5.56
N VAL A 22 -1.45 -9.60 6.36
CA VAL A 22 -1.20 -9.87 7.79
C VAL A 22 -1.28 -11.38 8.03
N SER A 23 -0.46 -11.91 8.93
CA SER A 23 -0.51 -13.31 9.35
C SER A 23 -1.91 -13.77 9.77
N SER A 24 -2.26 -15.01 9.44
CA SER A 24 -3.58 -15.59 9.75
C SER A 24 -3.84 -15.70 11.26
N SER A 25 -2.79 -15.83 12.07
CA SER A 25 -2.86 -15.82 13.53
C SER A 25 -3.35 -14.47 14.07
N LEU A 26 -2.79 -13.36 13.59
CA LEU A 26 -3.18 -12.03 14.04
C LEU A 26 -4.58 -11.66 13.54
N LEU A 27 -4.93 -12.06 12.31
CA LEU A 27 -6.29 -11.85 11.80
C LEU A 27 -7.35 -12.60 12.61
N ARG A 28 -7.03 -13.78 13.15
CA ARG A 28 -7.94 -14.53 14.03
C ARG A 28 -8.04 -13.91 15.43
N MET A 29 -6.99 -13.22 15.89
CA MET A 29 -7.00 -12.48 17.15
C MET A 29 -7.67 -11.10 17.05
N ALA A 30 -7.72 -10.55 15.83
CA ALA A 30 -8.30 -9.25 15.58
C ALA A 30 -9.81 -9.26 15.86
N ASP A 31 -10.29 -8.21 16.52
CA ASP A 31 -11.71 -7.98 16.73
C ASP A 31 -12.35 -7.54 15.41
N GLN A 32 -13.03 -8.48 14.73
CA GLN A 32 -13.66 -8.24 13.42
C GLN A 32 -14.95 -7.43 13.52
N ASP A 33 -15.56 -7.37 14.71
CA ASP A 33 -16.81 -6.63 14.95
C ASP A 33 -16.55 -5.16 15.32
N LEU A 34 -15.30 -4.84 15.70
CA LEU A 34 -14.89 -3.49 16.05
C LEU A 34 -14.63 -2.64 14.80
N SER A 35 -15.59 -1.78 14.45
CA SER A 35 -15.40 -0.80 13.39
C SER A 35 -14.45 0.33 13.79
N PHE A 36 -13.76 0.91 12.81
CA PHE A 36 -12.90 2.07 13.03
C PHE A 36 -13.65 3.26 13.65
N ALA A 37 -14.91 3.50 13.26
CA ALA A 37 -15.72 4.56 13.82
C ALA A 37 -16.08 4.36 15.30
N GLN A 38 -16.17 3.11 15.77
CA GLN A 38 -16.31 2.81 17.20
C GLN A 38 -14.99 3.03 17.93
N LEU A 39 -13.88 2.54 17.35
CA LEU A 39 -12.55 2.74 17.89
C LEU A 39 -12.21 4.22 18.05
N MET A 40 -12.52 5.05 17.06
CA MET A 40 -12.30 6.50 17.09
C MET A 40 -13.09 7.20 18.21
N ARG A 41 -14.33 6.76 18.48
CA ARG A 41 -15.19 7.38 19.49
C ARG A 41 -14.75 7.06 20.91
N HIS A 42 -14.29 5.84 21.16
CA HIS A 42 -13.90 5.38 22.50
C HIS A 42 -12.62 4.54 22.48
N PRO A 43 -11.45 5.12 22.14
CA PRO A 43 -10.21 4.34 22.01
C PRO A 43 -9.82 3.62 23.30
N GLN A 44 -10.01 4.30 24.45
CA GLN A 44 -9.69 3.75 25.77
C GLN A 44 -10.55 2.54 26.16
N ALA A 45 -11.81 2.49 25.72
CA ALA A 45 -12.70 1.35 26.00
C ALA A 45 -12.27 0.08 25.24
N HIS A 46 -11.39 0.22 24.26
CA HIS A 46 -10.91 -0.86 23.41
C HIS A 46 -9.44 -1.21 23.68
N ARG A 47 -8.83 -0.67 24.74
CA ARG A 47 -7.46 -0.97 25.12
C ARG A 47 -7.23 -2.48 25.29
N GLY A 48 -6.09 -2.95 24.81
CA GLY A 48 -5.69 -4.36 24.81
C GLY A 48 -6.24 -5.18 23.65
N LYS A 49 -7.26 -4.69 22.93
CA LYS A 49 -7.77 -5.38 21.74
C LYS A 49 -6.78 -5.30 20.59
N VAL A 50 -6.75 -6.36 19.78
CA VAL A 50 -6.02 -6.37 18.51
C VAL A 50 -6.98 -5.95 17.40
N VAL A 51 -6.53 -5.05 16.54
CA VAL A 51 -7.28 -4.55 15.38
C VAL A 51 -6.41 -4.62 14.13
N VAL A 52 -7.06 -4.74 12.97
CA VAL A 52 -6.39 -4.62 11.67
C VAL A 52 -6.98 -3.43 10.94
N LEU A 53 -6.15 -2.43 10.64
CA LEU A 53 -6.57 -1.19 10.00
C LEU A 53 -5.73 -0.94 8.74
N GLY A 54 -6.39 -0.53 7.67
CA GLY A 54 -5.74 -0.09 6.44
C GLY A 54 -5.72 1.44 6.35
N GLY A 55 -4.68 1.99 5.74
CA GLY A 55 -4.61 3.42 5.50
C GLY A 55 -3.39 3.85 4.70
N VAL A 56 -3.18 5.16 4.67
CA VAL A 56 -2.06 5.83 4.00
C VAL A 56 -1.24 6.60 5.02
N VAL A 57 0.07 6.41 5.01
CA VAL A 57 1.00 7.15 5.89
C VAL A 57 1.01 8.62 5.50
N VAL A 58 0.66 9.49 6.43
CA VAL A 58 0.73 10.96 6.30
C VAL A 58 2.03 11.49 6.91
N LEU A 59 2.48 10.90 8.01
CA LEU A 59 3.71 11.31 8.68
C LEU A 59 4.39 10.10 9.32
N ALA A 60 5.72 10.10 9.32
CA ALA A 60 6.54 9.15 10.05
C ALA A 60 7.55 9.95 10.88
N ASP A 61 7.36 9.95 12.21
CA ASP A 61 8.25 10.62 13.15
C ASP A 61 9.15 9.59 13.82
N GLU A 62 10.47 9.74 13.69
CA GLU A 62 11.42 8.95 14.47
C GLU A 62 11.36 9.36 15.95
N ARG A 63 11.32 8.36 16.83
CA ARG A 63 11.31 8.48 18.28
C ARG A 63 12.48 7.67 18.84
N GLU A 64 12.85 7.92 20.09
CA GLU A 64 14.00 7.22 20.73
C GLU A 64 13.90 5.69 20.68
N ASN A 65 12.67 5.15 20.70
CA ASN A 65 12.40 3.71 20.77
C ASN A 65 11.62 3.17 19.57
N GLY A 66 11.60 3.87 18.43
CA GLY A 66 10.84 3.42 17.28
C GLY A 66 10.36 4.52 16.35
N THR A 67 9.34 4.23 15.54
CA THR A 67 8.73 5.17 14.61
C THR A 67 7.26 5.34 14.94
N LEU A 68 6.82 6.60 15.12
CA LEU A 68 5.41 6.93 15.23
C LEU A 68 4.85 7.25 13.84
N LEU A 69 3.97 6.40 13.34
CA LEU A 69 3.28 6.59 12.07
C LEU A 69 1.93 7.27 12.33
N THR A 70 1.70 8.39 11.67
CA THR A 70 0.36 8.97 11.53
C THR A 70 -0.25 8.47 10.24
N ILE A 71 -1.35 7.72 10.35
CA ILE A 71 -1.97 7.04 9.23
C ILE A 71 -3.39 7.55 9.05
N GLU A 72 -3.71 8.01 7.84
CA GLU A 72 -5.07 8.31 7.43
C GLU A 72 -5.78 7.02 7.04
N GLN A 73 -6.80 6.65 7.80
CA GLN A 73 -7.50 5.39 7.61
C GLN A 73 -8.23 5.40 6.27
N THR A 74 -8.20 4.29 5.55
CA THR A 74 -9.01 4.08 4.35
C THR A 74 -9.80 2.79 4.47
N GLY A 75 -10.98 2.73 3.83
CA GLY A 75 -11.75 1.49 3.74
C GLY A 75 -10.89 0.35 3.18
N MET A 76 -11.07 -0.88 3.66
CA MET A 76 -10.28 -2.02 3.20
C MET A 76 -11.09 -2.91 2.25
N GLY A 77 -10.49 -3.31 1.14
CA GLY A 77 -10.98 -4.39 0.26
C GLY A 77 -9.94 -5.49 0.17
N ASN A 78 -10.30 -6.74 0.49
CA ASN A 78 -9.39 -7.90 0.51
C ASN A 78 -8.09 -7.66 1.32
N SER A 79 -8.19 -7.09 2.53
CA SER A 79 -7.07 -6.72 3.40
C SER A 79 -6.12 -5.64 2.86
N ARG A 80 -6.44 -5.04 1.70
CA ARG A 80 -5.73 -3.93 1.08
C ARG A 80 -6.45 -2.60 1.35
N PRO A 81 -5.72 -1.53 1.69
CA PRO A 81 -6.28 -0.18 1.80
C PRO A 81 -6.81 0.29 0.45
N GLY A 82 -8.06 0.76 0.46
CA GLY A 82 -8.71 1.45 -0.64
C GLY A 82 -8.15 2.85 -0.84
N ASN A 83 -8.78 3.63 -1.73
CA ASN A 83 -8.38 5.01 -2.00
C ASN A 83 -8.78 5.96 -0.86
N LEU A 84 -8.04 7.07 -0.74
CA LEU A 84 -8.16 8.09 0.31
C LEU A 84 -9.53 8.78 0.39
N GLU A 85 -10.33 8.74 -0.67
CA GLU A 85 -11.57 9.54 -0.79
C GLU A 85 -12.70 9.15 0.19
N ALA A 86 -12.52 8.06 0.97
CA ALA A 86 -13.43 7.64 2.02
C ALA A 86 -12.72 7.47 3.38
N SER A 87 -11.86 8.43 3.76
CA SER A 87 -11.22 8.37 5.07
C SER A 87 -12.21 8.63 6.20
N ALA A 88 -12.24 7.73 7.18
CA ALA A 88 -13.03 7.88 8.40
C ALA A 88 -12.25 8.55 9.55
N GLY A 89 -11.01 9.01 9.32
CA GLY A 89 -10.16 9.68 10.31
C GLY A 89 -8.72 9.15 10.34
N ARG A 90 -7.96 9.55 11.38
CA ARG A 90 -6.55 9.16 11.57
C ARG A 90 -6.34 8.26 12.77
N PHE A 91 -5.32 7.42 12.70
CA PHE A 91 -4.81 6.69 13.87
C PHE A 91 -3.30 6.79 13.93
N LEU A 92 -2.78 6.62 15.13
CA LEU A 92 -1.36 6.59 15.41
C LEU A 92 -0.93 5.14 15.61
N ALA A 93 0.13 4.74 14.93
CA ALA A 93 0.72 3.42 15.03
C ALA A 93 2.20 3.54 15.39
N PHE A 94 2.56 3.07 16.57
CA PHE A 94 3.93 3.04 17.05
C PHE A 94 4.57 1.69 16.72
N ASP A 95 5.57 1.73 15.85
CA ASP A 95 6.44 0.61 15.55
C ASP A 95 7.69 0.71 16.42
N ASP A 96 7.95 -0.30 17.24
CA ASP A 96 9.05 -0.36 18.22
C ASP A 96 10.44 -0.58 17.60
N GLY A 97 10.55 -0.41 16.28
CA GLY A 97 11.77 -0.64 15.51
C GLY A 97 11.89 -2.05 14.94
N SER A 98 10.82 -2.85 15.01
CA SER A 98 10.71 -4.11 14.27
C SER A 98 10.87 -3.92 12.75
N SER A 99 10.43 -2.76 12.23
CA SER A 99 10.65 -2.34 10.85
C SER A 99 11.46 -1.04 10.77
N ALA A 100 12.35 -0.94 9.78
CA ALA A 100 13.20 0.24 9.61
C ALA A 100 12.36 1.51 9.31
N PRO A 101 12.56 2.63 10.03
CA PRO A 101 11.81 3.89 9.86
C PRO A 101 11.80 4.42 8.42
N SER A 102 12.96 4.31 7.74
CA SER A 102 13.21 4.78 6.38
C SER A 102 12.36 4.11 5.29
N ARG A 103 11.54 3.11 5.65
CA ARG A 103 10.64 2.42 4.73
C ARG A 103 9.27 3.06 4.59
N PHE A 104 8.92 4.03 5.44
CA PHE A 104 7.60 4.67 5.42
C PHE A 104 7.72 6.11 4.95
N VAL A 105 7.31 6.35 3.70
CA VAL A 105 7.26 7.68 3.09
C VAL A 105 5.80 8.15 3.07
N HIS A 106 5.58 9.47 3.12
CA HIS A 106 4.27 10.05 2.88
C HIS A 106 3.63 9.45 1.61
N GLY A 107 2.37 9.02 1.69
CA GLY A 107 1.65 8.37 0.57
C GLY A 107 1.68 6.84 0.60
N THR A 108 2.55 6.23 1.42
CA THR A 108 2.68 4.77 1.49
C THR A 108 1.37 4.13 1.99
N LYS A 109 0.78 3.25 1.18
CA LYS A 109 -0.36 2.41 1.59
C LYS A 109 0.11 1.31 2.54
N VAL A 110 -0.52 1.21 3.70
CA VAL A 110 -0.17 0.24 4.75
C VAL A 110 -1.39 -0.47 5.32
N THR A 111 -1.23 -1.74 5.66
CA THR A 111 -2.15 -2.49 6.53
C THR A 111 -1.44 -2.75 7.85
N VAL A 112 -2.02 -2.31 8.96
CA VAL A 112 -1.46 -2.40 10.31
C VAL A 112 -2.30 -3.35 11.13
N ALA A 113 -1.69 -4.41 11.65
CA ALA A 113 -2.21 -5.17 12.77
C ALA A 113 -1.58 -4.64 14.05
N GLY A 114 -2.39 -4.12 14.96
CA GLY A 114 -1.89 -3.45 16.16
C GLY A 114 -2.75 -3.69 17.37
N ARG A 115 -2.14 -3.61 18.56
CA ARG A 115 -2.84 -3.62 19.83
C ARG A 115 -3.20 -2.18 20.21
N VAL A 116 -4.46 -1.95 20.54
CA VAL A 116 -4.94 -0.65 21.02
C VAL A 116 -4.36 -0.38 22.40
N GLU A 117 -3.63 0.71 22.57
CA GLU A 117 -3.14 1.18 23.88
C GLU A 117 -3.96 2.36 24.43
N GLY A 118 -4.87 2.91 23.61
CA GLY A 118 -5.83 3.93 24.01
C GLY A 118 -5.85 5.08 23.04
N GLU A 119 -5.66 6.29 23.54
CA GLU A 119 -5.69 7.53 22.79
C GLU A 119 -4.40 8.32 22.99
N GLU A 120 -3.86 8.87 21.90
CA GLU A 120 -2.78 9.86 21.92
C GLU A 120 -3.10 10.96 20.91
N GLN A 121 -2.88 12.22 21.28
CA GLN A 121 -3.19 13.40 20.45
C GLN A 121 -4.63 13.44 19.89
N ARG A 122 -5.61 12.86 20.61
CA ARG A 122 -7.02 12.71 20.21
C ARG A 122 -7.28 11.68 19.10
N TYR A 123 -6.32 10.80 18.83
CA TYR A 123 -6.46 9.70 17.89
C TYR A 123 -6.25 8.35 18.57
N PRO A 124 -6.86 7.26 18.06
CA PRO A 124 -6.53 5.91 18.50
C PRO A 124 -5.03 5.66 18.39
N TYR A 125 -4.45 5.14 19.46
CA TYR A 125 -3.04 4.82 19.55
C TYR A 125 -2.84 3.31 19.59
N LEU A 126 -2.08 2.79 18.63
CA LEU A 126 -1.79 1.38 18.45
C LEU A 126 -0.30 1.12 18.63
N VAL A 127 0.03 0.03 19.32
CA VAL A 127 1.37 -0.58 19.21
C VAL A 127 1.31 -1.60 18.09
N VAL A 128 2.21 -1.47 17.11
CA VAL A 128 2.27 -2.33 15.94
C VAL A 128 2.70 -3.74 16.35
N LEU A 129 1.96 -4.74 15.88
CA LEU A 129 2.32 -6.16 15.99
C LEU A 129 2.85 -6.68 14.65
N GLU A 130 2.23 -6.24 13.55
CA GLU A 130 2.64 -6.55 12.19
C GLU A 130 2.21 -5.41 11.28
N ILE A 131 3.07 -5.01 10.34
CA ILE A 131 2.76 -3.97 9.35
C ILE A 131 3.13 -4.45 7.96
N HIS A 132 2.17 -4.31 7.04
CA HIS A 132 2.35 -4.62 5.63
C HIS A 132 2.38 -3.35 4.82
N ARG A 133 3.49 -3.14 4.11
CA ARG A 133 3.62 -2.07 3.12
C ARG A 133 3.18 -2.59 1.76
N TRP A 134 2.24 -1.89 1.15
CA TRP A 134 1.87 -2.13 -0.24
C TRP A 134 2.83 -1.37 -1.15
N GLU A 135 3.38 -2.06 -2.15
CA GLU A 135 4.09 -1.41 -3.23
C GLU A 135 3.12 -0.48 -3.97
N GLU A 136 3.50 0.79 -4.07
CA GLU A 136 2.96 1.65 -5.11
C GLU A 136 3.46 1.05 -6.42
N ARG A 137 2.57 0.40 -7.18
CA ARG A 137 2.85 0.24 -8.61
C ARG A 137 3.18 1.66 -9.08
N PRO A 138 4.33 1.90 -9.74
CA PRO A 138 4.47 3.12 -10.50
C PRO A 138 3.19 3.18 -11.34
N GLU A 139 2.35 4.20 -11.11
CA GLU A 139 1.36 4.54 -12.14
C GLU A 139 2.17 4.52 -13.41
N ALA A 140 1.78 3.66 -14.36
CA ALA A 140 2.52 3.53 -15.60
C ALA A 140 2.68 4.97 -16.06
N ARG A 141 3.91 5.50 -15.93
CA ARG A 141 4.21 6.83 -16.41
C ARG A 141 3.75 6.67 -17.84
N PHE A 142 2.71 7.40 -18.21
CA PHE A 142 2.43 7.57 -19.61
C PHE A 142 3.65 8.36 -20.06
N ASP A 143 4.73 7.64 -20.33
CA ASP A 143 5.80 8.10 -21.16
C ASP A 143 5.04 8.23 -22.47
N PRO A 144 4.68 9.45 -22.91
CA PRO A 144 4.19 9.58 -24.26
C PRO A 144 5.32 8.99 -25.08
N THR A 145 5.14 7.76 -25.58
CA THR A 145 6.06 7.13 -26.53
C THR A 145 6.48 8.27 -27.44
N PRO A 146 7.77 8.64 -27.53
CA PRO A 146 8.19 9.77 -28.32
C PRO A 146 7.50 9.57 -29.65
N GLU A 147 6.51 10.41 -29.93
CA GLU A 147 5.60 10.15 -31.04
C GLU A 147 6.54 10.01 -32.21
N GLU A 148 6.71 8.78 -32.74
CA GLU A 148 7.40 8.60 -33.99
C GLU A 148 6.73 9.62 -34.89
N PRO A 149 7.46 10.62 -35.40
CA PRO A 149 6.80 11.75 -36.02
C PRO A 149 5.99 11.16 -37.16
N LEU A 150 4.67 11.07 -36.95
CA LEU A 150 3.76 10.58 -37.95
C LEU A 150 4.07 11.48 -39.12
N ASN A 151 4.55 10.90 -40.20
CA ASN A 151 4.72 11.59 -41.46
C ASN A 151 3.33 12.05 -41.87
N PHE A 152 2.92 13.18 -41.32
CA PHE A 152 1.62 13.78 -41.48
C PHE A 152 1.67 14.45 -42.84
N ARG A 153 1.45 13.62 -43.86
CA ARG A 153 1.00 14.09 -45.16
C ARG A 153 -0.44 14.52 -44.96
N ASP A 154 -0.72 15.78 -45.22
CA ASP A 154 -2.09 16.21 -45.50
C ASP A 154 -2.64 15.42 -46.69
N GLY A 155 -3.97 15.41 -46.88
CA GLY A 155 -4.62 14.72 -48.01
C GLY A 155 -4.17 15.15 -49.42
N TYR A 156 -3.21 16.09 -49.50
CA TYR A 156 -2.58 16.60 -50.71
C TYR A 156 -1.05 16.35 -50.76
N GLY A 157 -0.47 15.64 -49.79
CA GLY A 157 0.90 15.15 -49.84
C GLY A 157 2.01 16.19 -49.64
N ARG A 158 1.71 17.37 -49.10
CA ARG A 158 2.70 18.41 -48.82
C ARG A 158 3.29 18.26 -47.41
N ARG A 159 4.57 18.59 -47.27
CA ARG A 159 5.27 18.60 -45.99
C ARG A 159 5.01 19.93 -45.29
N MET A 160 4.38 19.93 -44.11
CA MET A 160 4.22 21.17 -43.33
C MET A 160 5.55 21.59 -42.68
N PRO A 161 5.83 22.90 -42.56
CA PRO A 161 6.98 23.38 -41.80
C PRO A 161 6.80 23.06 -40.31
N ARG A 162 7.88 22.66 -39.62
CA ARG A 162 7.87 22.45 -38.16
C ARG A 162 7.47 23.76 -37.46
N LEU A 163 6.33 23.75 -36.75
CA LEU A 163 5.82 24.92 -36.01
C LEU A 163 6.30 24.99 -34.55
N PHE A 164 7.16 24.08 -34.11
CA PHE A 164 7.65 24.07 -32.73
C PHE A 164 9.14 24.48 -32.69
N PRO A 165 9.48 25.64 -32.08
CA PRO A 165 10.87 25.99 -31.83
C PRO A 165 11.43 25.06 -30.74
N GLU A 166 12.63 24.50 -30.96
CA GLU A 166 13.30 23.64 -29.99
C GLU A 166 13.44 24.35 -28.65
N ARG A 167 12.77 23.84 -27.62
CA ARG A 167 13.06 24.20 -26.24
C ARG A 167 14.12 23.24 -25.72
N ASN A 168 15.37 23.70 -25.74
CA ASN A 168 16.49 22.99 -25.10
C ASN A 168 16.20 22.81 -23.61
N TYR A 169 16.03 21.56 -23.17
CA TYR A 169 16.13 21.20 -21.76
C TYR A 169 17.55 20.69 -21.49
N PRO A 170 18.27 21.26 -20.51
CA PRO A 170 19.61 20.81 -20.18
C PRO A 170 19.53 19.45 -19.48
N PHE A 171 20.18 18.45 -20.05
CA PHE A 171 20.55 17.23 -19.34
C PHE A 171 21.55 17.62 -18.25
N ASN A 172 21.19 17.46 -16.98
CA ASN A 172 22.12 17.62 -15.87
C ASN A 172 22.80 16.24 -15.62
N PRO A 173 24.14 16.18 -15.52
CA PRO A 173 24.92 14.95 -15.58
C PRO A 173 24.82 14.08 -14.33
#